data_AF-A0A9E3K2N3-F1
#
_entry.id   AF-A0A9E3K2N3-F1
#
_cell.length_a   1.000
_cell.length_b   1.000
_cell.length_c   1.000
_cell.angle_alpha   90.00
_cell.angle_beta   90.00
_cell.angle_gamma   90.00
#
_symmetry.space_group_name_H-M   'P 1'
#
loop_
_entity.id
_entity.type
_entity.pdbx_description
1 polymer ?
#
loop_
_entity_poly.entity_id
_entity_poly.type
_entity_poly.pdbx_seq_one_letter_code
_entity_poly.pdbx_strand_id
1 'polypeptide(L)'
;MNALWWLALPVVLLPVWWHRQKRERPVTENLASARFLPPAAPRQQRVWAWQDRALLLVRCLLLITLIAFLAGLILPWRGDTTIAADLEWLHQHEREFKDGARITLEGDIAMPAAIPQFRHRVELRPNAVSKPPAKRHIAIVSDSPRWEAMFAADRFVVGTERDANTDLLIWDTPQAPPASLRAPLWWVTDAGAFPQLKNAPIVDTVQGRVWLVTVPADADAARALFEHWQQMHYPPLPWQASAQVLAPNPQAPMPAGGSQLYAVLAILFALERLLAHVRR
;
A
#
# COMPACT_ATOMS: atom_id res chain seq x y z
N MET A 1 -9.12 15.24 23.47
CA MET A 1 -9.67 13.90 23.79
C MET A 1 -10.98 14.11 24.53
N ASN A 2 -12.11 14.09 23.83
CA ASN A 2 -13.40 14.54 24.37
C ASN A 2 -14.05 13.48 25.25
N ALA A 3 -14.45 13.89 26.45
CA ALA A 3 -15.08 13.10 27.51
C ALA A 3 -16.53 12.65 27.20
N LEU A 4 -16.83 12.30 25.94
CA LEU A 4 -18.18 11.89 25.50
C LEU A 4 -18.45 10.39 25.73
N TRP A 5 -17.48 9.62 26.19
CA TRP A 5 -17.65 8.18 26.46
C TRP A 5 -18.72 7.89 27.53
N TRP A 6 -18.97 8.85 28.44
CA TRP A 6 -20.04 8.76 29.44
C TRP A 6 -21.44 8.69 28.80
N LEU A 7 -21.64 9.18 27.58
CA LEU A 7 -22.91 9.04 26.85
C LEU A 7 -23.11 7.64 26.25
N ALA A 8 -22.06 6.85 26.07
CA ALA A 8 -22.20 5.46 25.64
C ALA A 8 -22.77 4.56 26.76
N LEU A 9 -22.53 4.93 28.02
CA LEU A 9 -22.98 4.21 29.21
C LEU A 9 -24.51 4.06 29.28
N PRO A 10 -25.34 5.12 29.14
CA PRO A 10 -26.78 4.98 29.12
C PRO A 10 -27.28 4.19 27.90
N VAL A 11 -26.60 4.28 26.75
CA VAL A 11 -26.95 3.52 25.54
C VAL A 11 -26.74 2.02 25.72
N VAL A 12 -25.67 1.61 26.41
CA VAL A 12 -25.42 0.19 26.75
C VAL A 12 -26.38 -0.33 27.82
N LEU A 13 -26.82 0.53 28.74
CA LEU A 13 -27.76 0.17 29.80
C LEU A 13 -29.22 0.13 29.34
N LEU A 14 -29.57 0.84 28.26
CA LEU A 14 -30.94 0.95 27.75
C LEU A 14 -31.53 -0.40 27.30
N PRO A 15 -30.82 -1.28 26.58
CA PRO A 15 -31.29 -2.62 26.24
C PRO A 15 -31.51 -3.49 27.49
N VAL A 16 -30.66 -3.35 28.51
CA VAL A 16 -30.79 -4.07 29.79
C VAL A 16 -32.03 -3.61 30.53
N TRP A 17 -32.27 -2.30 30.57
CA TRP A 17 -33.43 -1.71 31.23
C TRP A 17 -34.74 -1.99 30.47
N TRP A 18 -34.72 -1.93 29.14
CA TRP A 18 -35.86 -2.23 28.28
C TRP A 18 -36.25 -3.72 28.32
N HIS A 19 -35.26 -4.62 28.38
CA HIS A 19 -35.51 -6.05 28.55
C HIS A 19 -36.13 -6.36 29.92
N ARG A 20 -35.82 -5.54 30.93
CA ARG A 20 -36.35 -5.66 32.29
C ARG A 20 -37.84 -5.28 32.38
N GLN A 21 -38.30 -4.27 31.63
CA GLN A 21 -39.71 -3.83 31.64
C GLN A 21 -40.67 -4.78 30.92
N LYS A 22 -40.22 -5.47 29.88
CA LYS A 22 -41.14 -6.17 28.95
C LYS A 22 -41.78 -7.45 29.49
N ARG A 23 -41.47 -7.90 30.71
CA ARG A 23 -41.85 -9.23 31.20
C ARG A 23 -42.22 -9.24 32.69
N GLU A 24 -43.05 -8.29 33.11
CA GLU A 24 -43.87 -8.45 34.31
C GLU A 24 -44.84 -9.62 34.09
N ARG A 25 -44.60 -10.77 34.74
CA ARG A 25 -45.55 -11.89 34.71
C ARG A 25 -46.46 -11.82 35.94
N PRO A 26 -47.80 -11.87 35.78
CA PRO A 26 -48.68 -12.22 36.87
C PRO A 26 -48.50 -13.72 37.15
N VAL A 27 -47.80 -14.07 38.23
CA VAL A 27 -47.81 -15.44 38.73
C VAL A 27 -49.09 -15.61 39.53
N THR A 28 -49.96 -16.50 39.07
CA THR A 28 -51.21 -16.85 39.74
C THR A 28 -50.92 -18.02 40.67
N GLU A 29 -50.60 -17.73 41.93
CA GLU A 29 -50.44 -18.78 42.93
C GLU A 29 -51.82 -19.10 43.51
N ASN A 30 -52.34 -20.30 43.22
CA ASN A 30 -53.58 -20.77 43.83
C ASN A 30 -53.27 -21.12 45.29
N LEU A 31 -53.57 -20.17 46.20
CA LEU A 31 -53.52 -20.43 47.63
C LEU A 31 -54.40 -21.65 47.92
N ALA A 32 -53.80 -22.67 48.53
CA ALA A 32 -54.40 -23.98 48.75
C ALA A 32 -55.88 -23.86 49.16
N SER A 33 -56.78 -24.25 48.25
CA SER A 33 -58.21 -24.28 48.51
C SER A 33 -58.48 -25.47 49.44
N ALA A 34 -58.33 -25.27 50.75
CA ALA A 34 -58.96 -26.15 51.70
C ALA A 34 -60.48 -26.11 51.41
N ARG A 35 -61.10 -27.29 51.27
CA ARG A 35 -62.51 -27.49 50.86
C ARG A 35 -63.55 -26.69 51.69
N PHE A 36 -63.12 -26.05 52.77
CA PHE A 36 -63.97 -25.35 53.74
C PHE A 36 -63.68 -23.85 53.87
N LEU A 37 -62.83 -23.25 53.02
CA LEU A 37 -62.63 -21.80 53.00
C LEU A 37 -63.35 -21.15 51.80
N PRO A 38 -63.94 -19.96 51.95
CA PRO A 38 -64.53 -19.23 50.84
C PRO A 38 -63.47 -18.94 49.77
N PRO A 39 -63.81 -19.01 48.47
CA PRO A 39 -62.85 -18.86 47.39
C PRO A 39 -62.15 -17.50 47.48
N ALA A 40 -60.85 -17.51 47.77
CA ALA A 40 -60.02 -16.31 47.74
C ALA A 40 -59.63 -16.00 46.29
N ALA A 41 -59.85 -14.76 45.85
CA ALA A 41 -59.43 -14.33 44.51
C ALA A 41 -57.89 -14.48 44.37
N PRO A 42 -57.40 -15.03 43.26
CA PRO A 42 -55.98 -15.28 43.09
C PRO A 42 -55.20 -13.97 43.17
N ARG A 43 -54.21 -13.90 44.07
CA ARG A 43 -53.37 -12.73 44.24
C ARG A 43 -52.25 -12.81 43.21
N GLN A 44 -52.31 -11.98 42.17
CA GLN A 44 -51.24 -11.91 41.18
C GLN A 44 -49.98 -11.34 41.84
N GLN A 45 -48.94 -12.16 41.95
CA GLN A 45 -47.64 -11.71 42.45
C GLN A 45 -46.73 -11.37 41.27
N ARG A 46 -46.21 -10.13 41.25
CA ARG A 46 -45.21 -9.70 40.26
C ARG A 46 -43.83 -10.15 40.72
N VAL A 47 -43.38 -11.28 40.19
CA VAL A 47 -42.05 -11.83 40.50
C VAL A 47 -41.05 -11.39 39.42
N TRP A 48 -39.94 -10.80 39.86
CA TRP A 48 -38.87 -10.32 38.99
C TRP A 48 -37.89 -11.47 38.73
N ALA A 49 -37.94 -12.07 37.55
CA ALA A 49 -37.08 -13.20 37.21
C ALA A 49 -36.24 -12.94 35.95
N TRP A 50 -34.92 -13.13 36.06
CA TRP A 50 -33.98 -13.10 34.94
C TRP A 50 -33.96 -14.47 34.25
N GLN A 51 -34.98 -14.74 33.42
CA GLN A 51 -35.16 -16.07 32.83
C GLN A 51 -34.25 -16.32 31.60
N ASP A 52 -33.65 -15.28 31.00
CA ASP A 52 -32.86 -15.37 29.76
C ASP A 52 -31.45 -14.78 29.90
N ARG A 53 -30.68 -15.25 30.90
CA ARG A 53 -29.28 -14.83 31.11
C ARG A 53 -28.40 -15.05 29.87
N ALA A 54 -28.64 -16.14 29.13
CA ALA A 54 -27.92 -16.45 27.89
C ALA A 54 -28.15 -15.40 26.79
N LEU A 55 -29.39 -14.93 26.61
CA LEU A 55 -29.71 -13.90 25.61
C LEU A 55 -29.09 -12.55 25.96
N LEU A 56 -29.07 -12.21 27.25
CA LEU A 56 -28.41 -11.00 27.74
C LEU A 56 -26.90 -11.07 27.49
N LEU A 57 -26.25 -12.20 27.76
CA LEU A 57 -24.84 -12.41 27.45
C LEU A 57 -24.54 -12.26 25.97
N VAL A 58 -25.35 -12.87 25.09
CA VAL A 58 -25.17 -12.75 23.62
C VAL A 58 -25.30 -11.29 23.17
N ARG A 59 -26.26 -10.53 23.69
CA ARG A 59 -26.43 -9.10 23.38
C ARG A 59 -25.26 -8.26 23.87
N CYS A 60 -24.77 -8.53 25.08
CA CYS A 60 -23.58 -7.85 25.61
C CYS A 60 -22.34 -8.15 24.76
N LEU A 61 -22.13 -9.40 24.34
CA LEU A 61 -21.02 -9.76 23.46
C LEU A 61 -21.12 -9.05 22.11
N LEU A 62 -22.31 -9.02 21.50
CA LEU A 62 -22.55 -8.35 20.23
C LEU A 62 -22.29 -6.83 20.33
N LEU A 63 -22.68 -6.21 21.45
CA LEU A 63 -22.35 -4.81 21.73
C LEU A 63 -20.84 -4.59 21.89
N ILE A 64 -20.15 -5.45 22.63
CA ILE A 64 -18.69 -5.35 22.81
C ILE A 64 -17.98 -5.48 21.46
N THR A 65 -18.38 -6.44 20.63
CA THR A 65 -17.83 -6.63 19.28
C THR A 65 -18.07 -5.40 18.40
N LEU A 66 -19.28 -4.83 18.44
CA LEU A 66 -19.61 -3.61 17.70
C LEU A 66 -18.77 -2.42 18.17
N ILE A 67 -18.58 -2.26 19.49
CA ILE A 67 -17.75 -1.19 20.06
C ILE A 67 -16.29 -1.37 19.64
N ALA A 68 -15.75 -2.58 19.71
CA ALA A 68 -14.39 -2.88 19.28
C ALA A 68 -14.19 -2.59 17.78
N PHE A 69 -15.17 -2.97 16.96
CA PHE A 69 -15.16 -2.69 15.53
C PHE A 69 -15.20 -1.19 15.22
N LEU A 70 -16.08 -0.43 15.88
CA LEU A 70 -16.16 1.03 15.77
C LEU A 70 -14.86 1.71 16.22
N ALA A 71 -14.26 1.23 17.32
CA ALA A 71 -12.98 1.74 17.80
C ALA A 71 -11.88 1.56 16.74
N GLY A 72 -11.83 0.38 16.10
CA GLY A 72 -10.96 0.07 14.98
C GLY A 72 -11.31 0.75 13.65
N LEU A 73 -12.27 1.68 13.61
CA LEU A 73 -12.58 2.49 12.42
C LEU A 73 -12.40 3.98 12.65
N ILE A 74 -12.45 4.43 13.91
CA ILE A 74 -12.54 5.84 14.27
C ILE A 74 -11.28 6.33 15.00
N LEU A 75 -10.61 5.46 15.77
CA LEU A 75 -9.46 5.87 16.57
C LEU A 75 -8.17 5.69 15.77
N PRO A 76 -7.28 6.69 15.72
CA PRO A 76 -5.95 6.49 15.16
C PRO A 76 -5.14 5.57 16.09
N TRP A 77 -4.86 4.33 15.65
CA TRP A 77 -4.10 3.35 16.42
C TRP A 77 -2.66 3.17 15.96
N ARG A 78 -2.34 3.47 14.69
CA ARG A 78 -0.96 3.34 14.16
C ARG A 78 -0.10 4.52 14.60
N GLY A 79 0.96 4.22 15.34
CA GLY A 79 2.04 5.17 15.64
C GLY A 79 3.12 5.11 14.56
N ASP A 80 4.38 5.11 14.98
CA ASP A 80 5.51 4.94 14.07
C ASP A 80 5.49 3.54 13.43
N THR A 81 5.54 3.47 12.10
CA THR A 81 5.38 2.20 11.38
C THR A 81 6.13 2.18 10.05
N THR A 82 6.53 0.99 9.62
CA THR A 82 7.12 0.71 8.32
C THR A 82 6.07 0.04 7.44
N ILE A 83 5.82 0.59 6.26
CA ILE A 83 4.82 0.07 5.33
C ILE A 83 5.41 -0.04 3.92
N ALA A 84 5.11 -1.14 3.25
CA ALA A 84 5.35 -1.31 1.81
C ALA A 84 4.06 -0.94 1.07
N ALA A 85 3.86 0.36 0.82
CA ALA A 85 2.69 0.90 0.15
C ALA A 85 3.03 2.18 -0.61
N ASP A 86 2.16 2.55 -1.56
CA ASP A 86 2.27 3.82 -2.28
C ASP A 86 1.64 4.99 -1.49
N LEU A 87 1.82 6.20 -2.00
CA LEU A 87 1.33 7.42 -1.37
C LEU A 87 -0.20 7.57 -1.45
N GLU A 88 -0.83 6.93 -2.45
CA GLU A 88 -2.27 6.94 -2.63
C GLU A 88 -2.95 6.08 -1.55
N TRP A 89 -2.44 4.88 -1.31
CA TRP A 89 -2.88 4.04 -0.20
C TRP A 89 -2.72 4.78 1.13
N LEU A 90 -1.59 5.47 1.32
CA LEU A 90 -1.34 6.23 2.54
C LEU A 90 -2.39 7.34 2.73
N HIS A 91 -2.73 8.07 1.67
CA HIS A 91 -3.77 9.09 1.71
C HIS A 91 -5.14 8.51 2.08
N GLN A 92 -5.49 7.34 1.54
CA GLN A 92 -6.75 6.65 1.85
C GLN A 92 -6.84 6.19 3.31
N HIS A 93 -5.70 5.81 3.90
CA HIS A 93 -5.62 5.27 5.27
C HIS A 93 -5.14 6.29 6.31
N GLU A 94 -5.12 7.59 5.97
CA GLU A 94 -4.65 8.66 6.87
C GLU A 94 -5.26 8.58 8.28
N ARG A 95 -6.54 8.22 8.37
CA ARG A 95 -7.31 8.15 9.64
C ARG A 95 -6.78 7.11 10.63
N GLU A 96 -6.04 6.12 10.15
CA GLU A 96 -5.49 5.08 11.02
C GLU A 96 -4.25 5.56 11.78
N PHE A 97 -3.62 6.65 11.34
CA PHE A 97 -2.36 7.15 11.88
C PHE A 97 -2.57 8.22 12.95
N LYS A 98 -1.75 8.15 14.00
CA LYS A 98 -1.69 9.18 15.03
C LYS A 98 -1.07 10.47 14.48
N ASP A 99 -1.46 11.59 15.05
CA ASP A 99 -0.87 12.89 14.70
C ASP A 99 0.64 12.88 15.01
N GLY A 100 1.44 13.26 14.02
CA GLY A 100 2.91 13.22 14.10
C GLY A 100 3.54 11.84 13.90
N ALA A 101 2.79 10.84 13.42
CA ALA A 101 3.35 9.51 13.15
C ALA A 101 4.50 9.55 12.14
N ARG A 102 5.56 8.79 12.42
CA ARG A 102 6.69 8.59 11.50
C ARG A 102 6.45 7.35 10.66
N ILE A 103 6.35 7.55 9.36
CA ILE A 103 6.01 6.51 8.41
C ILE A 103 7.22 6.26 7.53
N THR A 104 7.81 5.08 7.69
CA THR A 104 8.87 4.62 6.80
C THR A 104 8.22 3.88 5.64
N LEU A 105 8.39 4.41 4.44
CA LEU A 105 7.87 3.77 3.25
C LEU A 105 8.96 2.89 2.63
N GLU A 106 8.67 1.60 2.45
CA GLU A 106 9.63 0.63 1.93
C GLU A 106 9.51 0.53 0.41
N GLY A 107 10.63 0.72 -0.30
CA GLY A 107 10.73 0.57 -1.75
C GLY A 107 11.11 1.86 -2.51
N ASP A 108 11.28 1.71 -3.82
CA ASP A 108 11.55 2.82 -4.75
C ASP A 108 10.27 3.59 -5.04
N ILE A 109 9.90 4.49 -4.13
CA ILE A 109 8.71 5.32 -4.29
C ILE A 109 9.03 6.50 -5.17
N ALA A 110 8.42 6.51 -6.36
CA ALA A 110 8.47 7.62 -7.27
C ALA A 110 7.90 8.87 -6.61
N MET A 111 8.64 9.98 -6.66
CA MET A 111 8.14 11.25 -6.20
C MET A 111 6.89 11.64 -7.02
N PRO A 112 5.73 11.85 -6.37
CA PRO A 112 4.52 12.20 -7.09
C PRO A 112 4.63 13.64 -7.61
N ALA A 113 4.01 13.90 -8.77
CA ALA A 113 3.96 15.23 -9.35
C ALA A 113 3.22 16.25 -8.46
N ALA A 114 2.30 15.78 -7.62
CA ALA A 114 1.62 16.56 -6.60
C ALA A 114 1.90 15.94 -5.23
N ILE A 115 2.35 16.77 -4.29
CA ILE A 115 2.59 16.34 -2.91
C ILE A 115 1.22 16.02 -2.28
N PRO A 116 0.99 14.81 -1.75
CA PRO A 116 -0.25 14.47 -1.08
C PRO A 116 -0.42 15.36 0.15
N GLN A 117 -1.63 15.89 0.33
CA GLN A 117 -1.98 16.74 1.45
C GLN A 117 -2.69 15.89 2.50
N PHE A 118 -2.18 15.93 3.72
CA PHE A 118 -2.74 15.24 4.88
C PHE A 118 -3.38 16.26 5.81
N ARG A 119 -4.48 15.90 6.48
CA ARG A 119 -5.12 16.71 7.52
C ARG A 119 -4.33 16.76 8.82
N HIS A 120 -3.47 15.77 9.05
CA HIS A 120 -2.59 15.69 10.22
C HIS A 120 -1.11 15.70 9.83
N ARG A 121 -0.23 15.95 10.80
CA ARG A 121 1.21 15.99 10.53
C ARG A 121 1.72 14.57 10.29
N VAL A 122 2.41 14.35 9.17
CA VAL A 122 3.01 13.05 8.83
C VAL A 122 4.47 13.25 8.43
N GLU A 123 5.36 12.44 9.00
CA GLU A 123 6.78 12.40 8.59
C GLU A 123 6.99 11.19 7.67
N LEU A 124 7.28 11.44 6.39
CA LEU A 124 7.54 10.41 5.40
C LEU A 124 9.05 10.18 5.28
N ARG A 125 9.46 8.93 5.47
CA ARG A 125 10.85 8.50 5.31
C ARG A 125 10.90 7.39 4.27
N PRO A 126 11.15 7.70 2.99
CA PRO A 126 11.37 6.66 2.00
C PRO A 126 12.68 5.92 2.33
N ASN A 127 12.59 4.60 2.41
CA ASN A 127 13.74 3.73 2.58
C ASN A 127 14.04 3.07 1.23
N ALA A 128 14.80 3.78 0.40
CA ALA A 128 15.23 3.24 -0.87
C ALA A 128 16.22 2.09 -0.64
N VAL A 129 15.99 0.97 -1.30
CA VAL A 129 17.00 -0.07 -1.39
C VAL A 129 18.10 0.48 -2.27
N SER A 130 19.23 0.84 -1.66
CA SER A 130 20.42 1.28 -2.41
C SER A 130 20.90 0.09 -3.25
N LYS A 131 20.46 0.02 -4.51
CA LYS A 131 20.93 -1.02 -5.43
C LYS A 131 22.44 -0.80 -5.60
N PRO A 132 23.29 -1.81 -5.29
CA PRO A 132 24.71 -1.66 -5.48
C PRO A 132 24.98 -1.31 -6.94
N PRO A 133 26.02 -0.50 -7.23
CA PRO A 133 26.36 -0.17 -8.61
C PRO A 133 26.64 -1.48 -9.34
N ALA A 134 25.72 -1.88 -10.23
CA ALA A 134 25.93 -3.04 -11.06
C ALA A 134 27.22 -2.82 -11.86
N LYS A 135 28.17 -3.74 -11.76
CA LYS A 135 29.31 -3.79 -12.68
C LYS A 135 28.72 -3.91 -14.08
N ARG A 136 29.08 -2.99 -14.97
CA ARG A 136 28.54 -2.94 -16.33
C ARG A 136 29.46 -3.69 -17.26
N HIS A 137 28.93 -4.63 -18.03
CA HIS A 137 29.71 -5.45 -18.93
C HIS A 137 29.77 -4.78 -20.31
N ILE A 138 30.98 -4.40 -20.73
CA ILE A 138 31.23 -3.79 -22.04
C ILE A 138 32.06 -4.76 -22.86
N ALA A 139 31.54 -5.15 -24.01
CA ALA A 139 32.28 -5.95 -24.98
C ALA A 139 32.79 -5.02 -26.09
N ILE A 140 34.10 -5.06 -26.31
CA ILE A 140 34.77 -4.21 -27.30
C ILE A 140 35.27 -5.10 -28.43
N VAL A 141 34.88 -4.76 -29.66
CA VAL A 141 35.37 -5.37 -30.90
C VAL A 141 36.00 -4.24 -31.72
N SER A 142 37.27 -3.96 -31.42
CA SER A 142 38.08 -2.94 -32.06
C SER A 142 39.55 -3.37 -32.05
N ASP A 143 40.30 -2.96 -33.08
CA ASP A 143 41.76 -3.08 -33.09
C ASP A 143 42.44 -1.93 -32.31
N SER A 144 41.66 -0.94 -31.85
CA SER A 144 42.15 0.24 -31.15
C SER A 144 42.16 0.05 -29.63
N PRO A 145 43.33 0.14 -28.96
CA PRO A 145 43.42 0.06 -27.50
C PRO A 145 42.79 1.28 -26.80
N ARG A 146 42.41 2.30 -27.56
CA ARG A 146 41.80 3.53 -27.05
C ARG A 146 40.49 3.24 -26.32
N TRP A 147 39.67 2.33 -26.85
CA TRP A 147 38.39 1.99 -26.23
C TRP A 147 38.56 1.31 -24.87
N GLU A 148 39.53 0.39 -24.75
CA GLU A 148 39.84 -0.25 -23.46
C GLU A 148 40.34 0.77 -22.43
N ALA A 149 41.23 1.68 -22.85
CA ALA A 149 41.75 2.73 -21.98
C ALA A 149 40.65 3.70 -21.49
N MET A 150 39.63 3.98 -22.32
CA MET A 150 38.52 4.86 -21.95
C MET A 150 37.58 4.24 -20.92
N PHE A 151 37.43 2.90 -20.92
CA PHE A 151 36.56 2.16 -20.00
C PHE A 151 37.30 1.50 -18.83
N ALA A 152 38.58 1.79 -18.63
CA ALA A 152 39.41 1.20 -17.56
C ALA A 152 39.01 1.58 -16.12
N ALA A 153 37.87 2.24 -15.91
CA ALA A 153 37.40 2.64 -14.57
C ALA A 153 36.73 1.48 -13.81
N ASP A 154 36.81 1.50 -12.48
CA ASP A 154 36.31 0.46 -11.54
C ASP A 154 34.83 0.02 -11.68
N ARG A 155 34.04 0.67 -12.54
CA ARG A 155 32.61 0.41 -12.75
C ARG A 155 32.30 -0.38 -14.02
N PHE A 156 33.29 -0.61 -14.88
CA PHE A 156 33.14 -1.30 -16.15
C PHE A 156 34.00 -2.56 -16.18
N VAL A 157 33.39 -3.69 -16.57
CA VAL A 157 34.11 -4.92 -16.87
C VAL A 157 34.27 -4.97 -18.37
N VAL A 158 35.47 -4.63 -18.83
CA VAL A 158 35.85 -4.72 -20.23
C VAL A 158 36.28 -6.15 -20.49
N GLY A 159 35.53 -6.85 -21.35
CA GLY A 159 35.79 -8.24 -21.68
C GLY A 159 35.75 -8.46 -23.19
N THR A 160 36.59 -9.37 -23.66
CA THR A 160 36.50 -9.92 -25.02
C THR A 160 35.44 -11.04 -25.09
N GLU A 161 35.01 -11.55 -23.94
CA GLU A 161 33.96 -12.57 -23.81
C GLU A 161 32.58 -11.93 -24.00
N ARG A 162 31.96 -12.32 -25.11
CA ARG A 162 30.67 -11.84 -25.60
C ARG A 162 29.59 -12.70 -24.94
N ASP A 163 29.21 -12.34 -23.72
CA ASP A 163 28.25 -13.10 -22.92
C ASP A 163 26.82 -12.52 -23.02
N ALA A 164 25.85 -13.26 -22.47
CA ALA A 164 24.45 -12.83 -22.41
C ALA A 164 24.21 -11.61 -21.49
N ASN A 165 25.22 -11.16 -20.74
CA ASN A 165 25.13 -10.04 -19.80
C ASN A 165 25.74 -8.74 -20.36
N THR A 166 26.16 -8.74 -21.62
CA THR A 166 26.77 -7.56 -22.24
C THR A 166 25.76 -6.41 -22.34
N ASP A 167 26.02 -5.33 -21.61
CA ASP A 167 25.18 -4.12 -21.57
C ASP A 167 25.44 -3.19 -22.76
N LEU A 168 26.68 -3.13 -23.26
CA LEU A 168 27.07 -2.32 -24.42
C LEU A 168 28.08 -3.10 -25.27
N LEU A 169 27.84 -3.14 -26.57
CA LEU A 169 28.80 -3.63 -27.56
C LEU A 169 29.36 -2.47 -28.38
N ILE A 170 30.69 -2.33 -28.39
CA ILE A 170 31.41 -1.39 -29.25
C ILE A 170 31.94 -2.15 -30.45
N TRP A 171 31.51 -1.76 -31.65
CA TRP A 171 31.87 -2.36 -32.92
C TRP A 171 32.58 -1.34 -33.80
N ASP A 172 33.90 -1.41 -33.80
CA ASP A 172 34.78 -0.48 -34.50
C ASP A 172 35.54 -1.20 -35.62
N THR A 173 34.79 -1.97 -36.41
CA THR A 173 35.33 -2.66 -37.59
C THR A 173 34.34 -2.53 -38.75
N PRO A 174 34.83 -2.48 -40.01
CA PRO A 174 33.96 -2.40 -41.19
C PRO A 174 33.22 -3.70 -41.49
N GLN A 175 33.55 -4.79 -40.78
CA GLN A 175 32.98 -6.11 -41.02
C GLN A 175 31.57 -6.22 -40.42
N ALA A 176 30.69 -6.94 -41.11
CA ALA A 176 29.34 -7.19 -40.61
C ALA A 176 29.38 -8.08 -39.36
N PRO A 177 28.64 -7.71 -38.28
CA PRO A 177 28.65 -8.51 -37.06
C PRO A 177 27.92 -9.86 -37.25
N PRO A 178 28.33 -10.91 -36.51
CA PRO A 178 27.65 -12.20 -36.53
C PRO A 178 26.16 -12.08 -36.18
N ALA A 179 25.31 -12.80 -36.90
CA ALA A 179 23.86 -12.75 -36.72
C ALA A 179 23.39 -13.24 -35.33
N SER A 180 24.20 -14.07 -34.66
CA SER A 180 23.94 -14.60 -33.32
C SER A 180 24.21 -13.60 -32.20
N LEU A 181 24.93 -12.51 -32.49
CA LEU A 181 25.32 -11.55 -31.47
C LEU A 181 24.15 -10.62 -31.17
N ARG A 182 23.78 -10.54 -29.89
CA ARG A 182 22.70 -9.70 -29.38
C ARG A 182 23.25 -8.90 -28.20
N ALA A 183 22.96 -7.61 -28.22
CA ALA A 183 23.19 -6.71 -27.09
C ALA A 183 22.07 -5.66 -27.14
N PRO A 184 21.56 -5.17 -26.00
CA PRO A 184 20.52 -4.15 -26.01
C PRO A 184 20.96 -2.89 -26.76
N LEU A 185 22.28 -2.65 -26.77
CA LEU A 185 22.91 -1.39 -27.07
C LEU A 185 24.20 -1.61 -27.90
N TRP A 186 24.27 -1.01 -29.08
CA TRP A 186 25.42 -1.09 -30.01
C TRP A 186 25.97 0.28 -30.38
N TRP A 187 27.28 0.46 -30.26
CA TRP A 187 28.04 1.59 -30.82
C TRP A 187 28.82 1.14 -32.03
N VAL A 188 28.64 1.84 -33.14
CA VAL A 188 29.29 1.53 -34.41
C VAL A 188 29.98 2.78 -34.92
N THR A 189 31.24 2.66 -35.32
CA THR A 189 32.00 3.79 -35.89
C THR A 189 31.92 3.83 -37.41
N ASP A 190 31.70 2.68 -38.05
CA ASP A 190 31.61 2.53 -39.50
C ASP A 190 30.22 2.09 -39.96
N ALA A 191 29.55 2.93 -40.74
CA ALA A 191 28.25 2.63 -41.35
C ALA A 191 28.31 1.45 -42.36
N GLY A 192 29.51 1.01 -42.77
CA GLY A 192 29.73 -0.18 -43.58
C GLY A 192 29.30 -1.48 -42.88
N ALA A 193 29.45 -1.57 -41.56
CA ALA A 193 29.03 -2.73 -40.78
C ALA A 193 27.50 -2.88 -40.71
N PHE A 194 26.77 -1.77 -40.81
CA PHE A 194 25.31 -1.70 -40.80
C PHE A 194 24.79 -0.77 -41.89
N PRO A 195 24.44 -1.28 -43.09
CA PRO A 195 24.01 -0.45 -44.21
C PRO A 195 22.79 0.45 -43.91
N GLN A 196 21.97 0.06 -42.93
CA GLN A 196 20.79 0.81 -42.47
C GLN A 196 21.15 2.15 -41.82
N LEU A 197 22.36 2.28 -41.25
CA LEU A 197 22.84 3.52 -40.61
C LEU A 197 23.13 4.64 -41.62
N LYS A 198 23.14 4.34 -42.93
CA LYS A 198 23.29 5.37 -43.98
C LYS A 198 22.12 6.36 -44.02
N ASN A 199 20.94 5.91 -43.59
CA ASN A 199 19.70 6.69 -43.68
C ASN A 199 19.35 7.38 -42.35
N ALA A 200 19.82 6.84 -41.22
CA ALA A 200 19.59 7.38 -39.90
C ALA A 200 20.77 7.06 -38.97
N PRO A 201 21.18 8.00 -38.10
CA PRO A 201 22.27 7.75 -37.14
C PRO A 201 21.89 6.71 -36.07
N ILE A 202 20.60 6.36 -35.98
CA ILE A 202 20.02 5.48 -34.97
C ILE A 202 19.03 4.55 -35.65
N VAL A 203 19.20 3.24 -35.48
CA VAL A 203 18.29 2.23 -36.03
C VAL A 203 18.06 1.11 -35.01
N ASP A 204 16.79 0.75 -34.81
CA ASP A 204 16.42 -0.45 -34.06
C ASP A 204 16.48 -1.68 -34.98
N THR A 205 17.31 -2.66 -34.62
CA THR A 205 17.51 -3.89 -35.37
C THR A 205 17.14 -5.11 -34.54
N VAL A 206 17.10 -6.28 -35.17
CA VAL A 206 16.96 -7.57 -34.45
C VAL A 206 18.11 -7.86 -33.49
N GLN A 207 19.28 -7.21 -33.67
CA GLN A 207 20.46 -7.39 -32.82
C GLN A 207 20.45 -6.47 -31.58
N GLY A 208 19.65 -5.41 -31.63
CA GLY A 208 19.63 -4.33 -30.64
C GLY A 208 19.46 -2.96 -31.29
N ARG A 209 19.49 -1.91 -30.46
CA ARG A 209 19.51 -0.54 -30.93
C ARG A 209 20.94 -0.16 -31.33
N VAL A 210 21.12 0.20 -32.61
CA VAL A 210 22.42 0.50 -33.21
C VAL A 210 22.57 1.99 -33.43
N TRP A 211 23.68 2.54 -32.95
CA TRP A 211 24.03 3.96 -33.08
C TRP A 211 25.33 4.12 -33.84
N LEU A 212 25.33 5.05 -34.81
CA LEU A 212 26.55 5.53 -35.46
C LEU A 212 27.19 6.61 -34.58
N VAL A 213 28.41 6.36 -34.12
CA VAL A 213 29.12 7.21 -33.16
C VAL A 213 30.53 7.52 -33.67
N THR A 214 30.96 8.77 -33.53
CA THR A 214 32.36 9.13 -33.72
C THR A 214 33.19 8.77 -32.48
N VAL A 215 34.40 8.26 -32.69
CA VAL A 215 35.31 7.90 -31.58
C VAL A 215 35.51 9.12 -30.66
N PRO A 216 35.10 9.07 -29.37
CA PRO A 216 35.18 10.23 -28.49
C PRO A 216 36.63 10.64 -28.22
N ALA A 217 36.84 11.94 -28.00
CA ALA A 217 38.16 12.52 -27.87
C ALA A 217 38.87 12.08 -26.57
N ASP A 218 38.13 11.96 -25.48
CA ASP A 218 38.64 11.60 -24.15
C ASP A 218 37.66 10.69 -23.40
N ALA A 219 38.10 10.19 -22.24
CA ALA A 219 37.31 9.28 -21.41
C ALA A 219 36.03 9.93 -20.87
N ASP A 220 36.07 11.22 -20.56
CA ASP A 220 34.90 11.97 -20.05
C ASP A 220 33.83 12.10 -21.14
N ALA A 221 34.21 12.34 -22.40
CA ALA A 221 33.30 12.39 -23.53
C ALA A 221 32.68 11.02 -23.83
N ALA A 222 33.46 9.92 -23.76
CA ALA A 222 32.90 8.57 -23.89
C ALA A 222 31.92 8.26 -22.76
N ARG A 223 32.22 8.67 -21.53
CA ARG A 223 31.34 8.47 -20.39
C ARG A 223 30.06 9.28 -20.51
N ALA A 224 30.15 10.56 -20.88
CA ALA A 224 28.99 11.43 -21.09
C ALA A 224 28.09 10.89 -22.20
N LEU A 225 28.67 10.42 -23.31
CA LEU A 225 27.94 9.77 -24.39
C LEU A 225 27.22 8.51 -23.90
N PHE A 226 27.91 7.66 -23.14
CA PHE A 226 27.32 6.45 -22.57
C PHE A 226 26.16 6.75 -21.63
N GLU A 227 26.33 7.70 -20.72
CA GLU A 227 25.30 8.10 -19.75
C GLU A 227 24.08 8.72 -20.45
N HIS A 228 24.31 9.63 -21.40
CA HIS A 228 23.25 10.23 -22.21
C HIS A 228 22.44 9.17 -22.95
N TRP A 229 23.12 8.18 -23.52
CA TRP A 229 22.48 7.12 -24.26
C TRP A 229 21.72 6.13 -23.38
N GLN A 230 22.25 5.80 -22.21
CA GLN A 230 21.50 5.02 -21.23
C GLN A 230 20.22 5.73 -20.79
N GLN A 231 20.24 7.06 -20.62
CA GLN A 231 19.05 7.84 -20.29
C GLN A 231 17.97 7.78 -21.39
N MET A 232 18.37 7.58 -22.65
CA MET A 232 17.43 7.40 -23.76
C MET A 232 16.89 5.97 -23.89
N HIS A 233 17.65 4.97 -23.44
CA HIS A 233 17.27 3.56 -23.58
C HIS A 233 16.50 3.03 -22.37
N TYR A 234 16.91 3.42 -21.17
CA TYR A 234 16.22 3.04 -19.94
C TYR A 234 15.26 4.15 -19.53
N PRO A 235 14.06 3.82 -19.03
CA PRO A 235 13.20 4.82 -18.43
C PRO A 235 13.98 5.55 -17.33
N PRO A 236 13.84 6.88 -17.20
CA PRO A 236 14.49 7.60 -16.12
C PRO A 236 14.13 6.93 -14.80
N LEU A 237 15.13 6.62 -13.98
CA LEU A 237 14.86 6.08 -12.65
C LEU A 237 13.94 7.07 -11.95
N PRO A 238 12.82 6.61 -11.37
CA PRO A 238 11.91 7.50 -10.68
C PRO A 238 12.69 8.26 -9.62
N TRP A 239 12.55 9.59 -9.64
CA TRP A 239 13.21 10.44 -8.66
C TRP A 239 12.81 9.97 -7.26
N GLN A 240 13.78 9.57 -6.45
CA GLN A 240 13.51 9.07 -5.12
C GLN A 240 13.02 10.24 -4.26
N ALA A 241 11.87 10.05 -3.62
CA ALA A 241 11.37 11.03 -2.66
C ALA A 241 12.43 11.25 -1.57
N SER A 242 12.59 12.49 -1.11
CA SER A 242 13.41 12.78 0.07
C SER A 242 12.58 12.63 1.34
N ALA A 243 13.25 12.43 2.49
CA ALA A 243 12.55 12.46 3.76
C ALA A 243 11.92 13.84 3.95
N GLN A 244 10.60 13.89 4.15
CA GLN A 244 9.84 15.12 4.20
C GLN A 244 8.83 15.11 5.35
N VAL A 245 8.70 16.26 6.00
CA VAL A 245 7.66 16.51 7.00
C VAL A 245 6.52 17.24 6.31
N LEU A 246 5.37 16.58 6.21
CA LEU A 246 4.18 17.16 5.61
C LEU A 246 3.38 17.90 6.68
N ALA A 247 3.14 19.19 6.43
CA ALA A 247 2.35 20.04 7.30
C ALA A 247 0.87 19.65 7.24
N PRO A 248 0.13 19.75 8.36
CA PRO A 248 -1.29 19.48 8.38
C PRO A 248 -2.04 20.51 7.53
N ASN A 249 -2.87 20.05 6.59
CA ASN A 249 -3.83 20.86 5.87
C ASN A 249 -5.27 20.46 6.24
N PRO A 250 -5.97 21.23 7.08
CA PRO A 250 -7.33 20.91 7.49
C PRO A 250 -8.34 20.93 6.33
N GLN A 251 -8.01 21.54 5.19
CA GLN A 251 -8.83 21.55 3.98
C GLN A 251 -8.59 20.36 3.04
N ALA A 252 -7.67 19.44 3.38
CA ALA A 252 -7.43 18.28 2.53
C ALA A 252 -8.70 17.42 2.39
N PRO A 253 -8.95 16.83 1.20
CA PRO A 253 -10.13 16.01 0.95
C PRO A 253 -10.21 14.85 1.96
N MET A 254 -11.40 14.57 2.50
CA MET A 254 -11.58 13.37 3.30
C MET A 254 -11.79 12.15 2.40
N PRO A 255 -11.02 11.06 2.57
CA PRO A 255 -11.31 9.82 1.86
C PRO A 255 -12.70 9.29 2.26
N ALA A 256 -13.45 8.78 1.28
CA ALA A 256 -14.81 8.30 1.44
C ALA A 256 -14.87 6.95 2.20
N GLY A 257 -14.64 6.96 3.51
CA GLY A 257 -14.56 5.75 4.36
C GLY A 257 -15.85 5.36 5.09
N GLY A 258 -17.03 5.84 4.69
CA GLY A 258 -18.26 5.73 5.51
C GLY A 258 -19.24 4.62 5.13
N SER A 259 -19.20 4.09 3.90
CA SER A 259 -20.29 3.24 3.37
C SER A 259 -20.34 1.84 4.02
N GLN A 260 -19.19 1.28 4.39
CA GLN A 260 -19.11 -0.06 4.96
C GLN A 260 -19.70 -0.14 6.39
N LEU A 261 -19.65 0.96 7.14
CA LEU A 261 -20.25 1.06 8.48
C LEU A 261 -21.77 0.87 8.44
N TYR A 262 -22.45 1.45 7.46
CA TYR A 262 -23.90 1.30 7.31
C TYR A 262 -24.30 -0.14 6.98
N ALA A 263 -23.51 -0.86 6.19
CA ALA A 263 -23.75 -2.26 5.86
C ALA A 263 -23.61 -3.17 7.09
N VAL A 264 -22.54 -2.99 7.89
CA VAL A 264 -22.31 -3.76 9.12
C VAL A 264 -23.41 -3.49 10.15
N LEU A 265 -23.81 -2.23 10.34
CA LEU A 265 -24.92 -1.86 11.22
C LEU A 265 -26.25 -2.47 10.76
N ALA A 266 -26.53 -2.47 9.45
CA ALA A 266 -27.74 -3.08 8.89
C ALA A 266 -27.78 -4.60 9.12
N ILE A 267 -26.65 -5.29 8.97
CA ILE A 267 -26.53 -6.74 9.22
C ILE A 267 -26.75 -7.04 10.71
N LEU A 268 -26.12 -6.27 11.60
CA LEU A 268 -26.31 -6.42 13.06
C LEU A 268 -27.77 -6.20 13.47
N PHE A 269 -28.42 -5.19 12.91
CA PHE A 269 -29.83 -4.91 13.17
C PHE A 269 -30.74 -6.03 12.63
N ALA A 270 -30.45 -6.57 11.43
CA ALA A 270 -31.19 -7.68 10.86
C ALA A 270 -31.05 -8.96 11.71
N LEU A 271 -29.85 -9.26 12.19
CA LEU A 271 -29.58 -10.37 13.12
C LEU A 271 -30.32 -10.21 14.45
N GLU A 272 -30.33 -9.00 15.02
CA GLU A 272 -31.10 -8.72 16.24
C GLU A 272 -32.59 -8.99 16.02
N ARG A 273 -33.13 -8.53 14.88
CA ARG A 273 -34.54 -8.72 14.53
C ARG A 273 -34.90 -10.20 14.32
N LEU A 274 -34.04 -10.98 13.66
CA LEU A 274 -34.22 -12.42 13.46
C LEU A 274 -34.25 -13.17 14.79
N LEU A 275 -33.30 -12.89 15.69
CA LEU A 275 -33.24 -13.51 17.02
C LEU A 275 -34.45 -13.15 17.89
N ALA A 276 -35.00 -11.94 17.73
CA ALA A 276 -36.21 -11.51 18.43
C ALA A 276 -37.48 -12.18 17.89
N HIS A 277 -37.51 -12.53 16.59
CA HIS A 277 -38.69 -13.12 15.94
C HIS A 277 -38.81 -14.63 16.13
N VAL A 278 -37.70 -15.36 16.17
CA VAL A 278 -37.70 -16.84 16.31
C VAL A 278 -38.17 -17.32 17.70
N ARG A 279 -38.31 -16.41 18.68
CA ARG A 279 -38.67 -16.72 20.08
C ARG A 279 -40.05 -16.20 20.52
N ARG A 280 -40.84 -15.63 19.61
CA ARG A 280 -42.27 -15.32 19.82
C ARG A 280 -43.13 -16.43 19.24
#